data_AF-A0A954BJG7-F1
#
_entry.id   AF-A0A954BJG7-F1
#
_cell.length_a   1.000
_cell.length_b   1.000
_cell.length_c   1.000
_cell.angle_alpha   90.00
_cell.angle_beta   90.00
_cell.angle_gamma   90.00
#
_symmetry.space_group_name_H-M   'P 1'
#
loop_
_entity.id
_entity.type
_entity.pdbx_description
1 polymer ?
#
loop_
_entity_poly.entity_id
_entity_poly.type
_entity_poly.pdbx_seq_one_letter_code
_entity_poly.pdbx_strand_id
1 'polypeptide(L)'
;MTRTAPHPAGFDFTSALRGGLALFMQVMIGMMLVLTAGIVAVMTAIAGLMLGAAALVMRFAAGRQGPRRTAREQGPGEPVTLEARRTPRGWTVE
;
A
#
# COMPACT_ATOMS: atom_id res chain seq x y z
N MET A 1 -39.49 -38.86 35.35
CA MET A 1 -40.37 -38.36 34.27
C MET A 1 -39.48 -37.80 33.17
N THR A 2 -39.18 -38.60 32.16
CA THR A 2 -38.34 -38.20 31.01
C THR A 2 -39.21 -37.48 29.98
N ARG A 3 -38.97 -36.17 29.82
CA ARG A 3 -39.66 -35.31 28.86
C ARG A 3 -38.95 -35.43 27.50
N THR A 4 -39.47 -36.29 26.62
CA THR A 4 -39.07 -36.31 25.21
C THR A 4 -39.67 -35.09 24.51
N ALA A 5 -38.83 -34.14 24.12
CA ALA A 5 -39.26 -33.04 23.25
C ALA A 5 -39.71 -33.62 21.90
N PRO A 6 -40.83 -33.15 21.33
CA PRO A 6 -41.22 -33.58 19.99
C PRO A 6 -40.21 -33.00 19.00
N HIS A 7 -39.42 -33.86 18.37
CA HIS A 7 -38.65 -33.51 17.18
C HIS A 7 -39.64 -33.32 16.03
N PRO A 8 -39.81 -32.11 15.46
CA PRO A 8 -40.55 -31.97 14.21
C PRO A 8 -39.74 -32.66 13.11
N ALA A 9 -40.17 -33.87 12.74
CA ALA A 9 -39.61 -34.67 11.65
C ALA A 9 -40.05 -34.14 10.27
N GLY A 10 -40.00 -32.83 10.07
CA GLY A 10 -40.34 -32.16 8.82
C GLY A 10 -39.11 -31.47 8.23
N PHE A 11 -38.84 -31.68 6.95
CA PHE A 11 -37.84 -30.89 6.22
C PHE A 11 -38.23 -29.41 6.29
N ASP A 12 -37.41 -28.62 6.99
CA ASP A 12 -37.68 -27.20 7.20
C ASP A 12 -37.14 -26.40 6.00
N PHE A 13 -37.89 -26.45 4.89
CA PHE A 13 -37.54 -25.81 3.61
C PHE A 13 -37.26 -24.30 3.75
N THR A 14 -37.94 -23.65 4.69
CA THR A 14 -37.75 -22.23 4.99
C THR A 14 -36.34 -21.97 5.54
N SER A 15 -35.86 -22.83 6.42
CA SER A 15 -34.50 -22.75 6.97
C SER A 15 -33.44 -23.01 5.89
N ALA A 16 -33.68 -23.98 5.00
CA ALA A 16 -32.80 -24.30 3.88
C ALA A 16 -32.70 -23.13 2.88
N LEU A 17 -33.83 -22.49 2.54
CA LEU A 17 -33.87 -21.32 1.65
C LEU A 17 -33.12 -20.14 2.26
N ARG A 18 -33.32 -19.88 3.56
CA ARG A 18 -32.63 -18.79 4.26
C ARG A 18 -31.12 -19.06 4.38
N GLY A 19 -30.73 -20.31 4.58
CA GLY A 19 -29.33 -20.73 4.54
C GLY A 19 -28.70 -20.52 3.17
N GLY A 20 -29.39 -20.89 2.10
CA GLY A 20 -28.95 -20.66 0.72
C GLY A 20 -28.77 -19.17 0.39
N LEU A 21 -29.70 -18.32 0.82
CA LEU A 21 -29.62 -16.87 0.62
C LEU A 21 -28.43 -16.25 1.38
N ALA A 22 -28.20 -16.69 2.62
CA ALA A 22 -27.07 -16.22 3.41
C ALA A 22 -25.72 -16.60 2.77
N LEU A 23 -25.62 -17.83 2.25
CA LEU A 23 -24.44 -18.32 1.53
C LEU A 23 -24.20 -17.52 0.25
N PHE A 24 -25.26 -17.25 -0.52
CA PHE A 24 -25.20 -16.42 -1.71
C PHE A 24 -24.68 -15.00 -1.40
N MET A 25 -25.21 -14.36 -0.37
CA MET A 25 -24.75 -13.05 0.08
C MET A 25 -23.28 -13.09 0.51
N GLN A 26 -22.87 -14.12 1.25
CA GLN A 26 -21.47 -14.28 1.66
C GLN A 26 -20.52 -14.41 0.46
N VAL A 27 -20.90 -15.19 -0.56
CA VAL A 27 -20.12 -15.30 -1.80
C VAL A 27 -20.07 -13.97 -2.54
N MET A 28 -21.18 -13.25 -2.65
CA MET A 28 -21.22 -11.93 -3.30
C MET A 28 -20.29 -10.92 -2.62
N ILE A 29 -20.30 -10.88 -1.29
CA ILE A 29 -19.41 -10.01 -0.51
C ILE A 29 -17.94 -10.41 -0.75
N GLY A 30 -17.64 -11.71 -0.69
CA GLY A 30 -16.29 -12.21 -0.99
C GLY A 30 -15.83 -11.83 -2.39
N MET A 31 -16.70 -11.98 -3.39
CA MET A 31 -16.40 -11.61 -4.78
C MET A 31 -16.11 -10.11 -4.93
N MET A 32 -16.89 -9.25 -4.28
CA MET A 32 -16.65 -7.80 -4.28
C MET A 32 -15.31 -7.42 -3.64
N LEU A 33 -14.95 -8.10 -2.54
CA LEU A 33 -13.65 -7.90 -1.90
C LEU A 33 -12.49 -8.33 -2.81
N VAL A 34 -12.60 -9.48 -3.47
CA VAL A 34 -11.60 -9.96 -4.43
C VAL A 34 -11.46 -9.00 -5.61
N LEU A 35 -12.57 -8.50 -6.14
CA LEU A 35 -12.55 -7.53 -7.24
C LEU A 35 -11.81 -6.25 -6.83
N THR A 36 -12.13 -5.72 -5.65
CA THR A 36 -11.51 -4.50 -5.12
C THR A 36 -10.02 -4.70 -4.87
N ALA A 37 -9.66 -5.81 -4.21
CA ALA A 37 -8.28 -6.18 -3.97
C ALA A 37 -7.51 -6.36 -5.28
N GLY A 38 -8.13 -6.96 -6.29
CA GLY A 38 -7.57 -7.13 -7.63
C GLY A 38 -7.26 -5.79 -8.30
N ILE A 39 -8.20 -4.84 -8.28
CA ILE A 39 -7.99 -3.50 -8.86
C ILE A 39 -6.81 -2.80 -8.16
N VAL A 40 -6.79 -2.81 -6.83
CA VAL A 40 -5.71 -2.19 -6.04
C VAL A 40 -4.37 -2.86 -6.33
N ALA A 41 -4.35 -4.20 -6.41
CA ALA A 41 -3.14 -4.97 -6.73
C ALA A 41 -2.61 -4.61 -8.12
N VAL A 42 -3.47 -4.52 -9.14
CA VAL A 42 -3.08 -4.15 -10.50
C VAL A 42 -2.52 -2.73 -10.54
N MET A 43 -3.21 -1.76 -9.91
CA MET A 43 -2.72 -0.38 -9.84
C MET A 43 -1.33 -0.30 -9.18
N THR A 44 -1.17 -1.02 -8.07
CA THR A 44 0.10 -1.06 -7.33
C THR A 44 1.21 -1.75 -8.13
N ALA A 45 0.89 -2.82 -8.84
CA ALA A 45 1.82 -3.52 -9.71
C ALA A 45 2.32 -2.64 -10.86
N ILE A 46 1.42 -1.88 -11.51
CA ILE A 46 1.80 -0.93 -12.56
C ILE A 46 2.69 0.18 -12.00
N ALA A 47 2.32 0.76 -10.85
CA ALA A 47 3.14 1.77 -10.19
C ALA A 47 4.53 1.24 -9.83
N GLY A 48 4.60 0.04 -9.23
CA GLY A 48 5.85 -0.63 -8.89
C GLY A 48 6.69 -0.95 -10.13
N LEU A 49 6.07 -1.39 -11.23
CA LEU A 49 6.75 -1.65 -12.49
C LEU A 49 7.35 -0.37 -13.07
N MET A 50 6.60 0.73 -13.06
CA MET A 50 7.09 2.04 -13.51
C MET A 50 8.26 2.53 -12.66
N LEU A 51 8.16 2.44 -11.34
CA LEU A 51 9.24 2.80 -10.42
C LEU A 51 10.48 1.91 -10.62
N GLY A 52 10.29 0.60 -10.79
CA GLY A 52 11.36 -0.35 -11.06
C GLY A 52 12.05 -0.08 -12.40
N ALA A 53 11.28 0.19 -13.45
CA ALA A 53 11.80 0.57 -14.76
C ALA A 53 12.57 1.90 -14.69
N ALA A 54 12.02 2.91 -14.02
CA ALA A 54 12.70 4.19 -13.82
C ALA A 54 14.02 4.01 -13.05
N ALA A 55 14.03 3.20 -11.99
CA ALA A 55 15.24 2.87 -11.24
C ALA A 55 16.28 2.16 -12.11
N LEU A 56 15.85 1.24 -12.98
CA LEU A 56 16.73 0.54 -13.91
C LEU A 56 17.34 1.49 -14.94
N VAL A 57 16.51 2.36 -15.53
CA VAL A 57 16.96 3.40 -16.46
C VAL A 57 17.93 4.35 -15.76
N MET A 58 17.61 4.84 -14.57
CA MET A 58 18.52 5.68 -13.79
C MET A 58 19.83 4.95 -13.47
N ARG A 59 19.78 3.67 -13.11
CA ARG A 59 20.99 2.89 -12.82
C ARG A 59 21.90 2.75 -14.04
N PHE A 60 21.35 2.52 -15.22
CA PHE A 60 22.15 2.37 -16.44
C PHE A 60 22.53 3.72 -17.10
N ALA A 61 21.69 4.75 -16.97
CA ALA A 61 21.96 6.10 -17.48
C ALA A 61 22.90 6.89 -16.56
N ALA A 62 22.78 6.76 -15.24
CA ALA A 62 23.68 7.40 -14.26
C ALA A 62 25.08 6.78 -14.26
N GLY A 63 25.25 5.56 -14.82
CA GLY A 63 26.58 5.02 -15.11
C GLY A 63 27.37 5.83 -16.14
N ARG A 64 26.71 6.68 -16.95
CA ARG A 64 27.35 7.54 -17.97
C ARG A 64 27.36 9.03 -17.61
N GLN A 65 26.49 9.47 -16.71
CA GLN A 65 26.46 10.85 -16.23
C GLN A 65 26.97 10.87 -14.80
N GLY A 66 28.24 11.28 -14.61
CA GLY A 66 28.84 11.53 -13.30
C GLY A 66 27.94 12.38 -12.39
N PRO A 67 28.18 12.38 -11.07
CA PRO A 67 27.22 12.64 -10.00
C PRO A 67 26.50 13.99 -10.19
N ARG A 68 25.40 13.97 -10.96
CA ARG A 68 24.54 15.12 -11.21
C ARG A 68 23.21 14.87 -10.53
N ARG A 69 23.25 15.08 -9.21
CA ARG A 69 22.38 16.05 -8.53
C ARG A 69 20.90 15.97 -8.94
N THR A 70 20.23 14.88 -8.59
CA THR A 70 18.77 14.85 -8.50
C THR A 70 18.36 14.14 -7.22
N ALA A 71 17.50 14.79 -6.44
CA ALA A 71 16.95 14.37 -5.16
C ALA A 71 17.88 14.52 -3.94
N ARG A 72 18.34 15.75 -3.66
CA ARG A 72 18.37 16.18 -2.27
C ARG A 72 17.05 16.90 -2.01
N GLU A 73 16.07 16.14 -1.53
CA GLU A 73 15.01 16.75 -0.73
C GLU A 73 15.73 17.56 0.36
N GLN A 74 15.70 18.89 0.24
CA GLN A 74 16.08 19.77 1.33
C GLN A 74 15.01 19.61 2.40
N GLY A 75 15.16 18.56 3.22
CA GLY A 75 14.45 18.44 4.47
C GLY A 75 14.79 19.65 5.35
N PRO A 76 13.83 20.18 6.12
CA PRO A 76 14.07 21.28 7.05
C PRO A 76 14.94 20.77 8.19
N GLY A 77 16.26 20.83 8.03
CA GLY A 77 17.20 20.32 9.04
C GLY A 77 18.61 20.02 8.54
N GLU A 78 18.96 20.36 7.30
CA GLU A 78 20.33 20.15 6.82
C GLU A 78 21.26 21.27 7.29
N PRO A 79 22.45 20.96 7.85
CA PRO A 79 23.34 21.98 8.39
C PRO A 79 23.84 22.88 7.25
N VAL A 80 23.36 24.12 7.26
CA VAL A 80 23.93 25.22 6.48
C VAL A 80 25.40 25.34 6.89
N THR A 81 26.31 24.96 6.01
CA THR A 81 27.73 25.25 6.18
C THR A 81 27.93 26.73 5.91
N LEU A 82 27.86 27.55 6.96
CA LEU A 82 28.18 28.97 6.90
C LEU A 82 29.68 29.12 6.63
N GLU A 83 30.03 29.89 5.60
CA GLU A 83 31.41 30.10 5.18
C GLU A 83 32.09 31.06 6.16
N ALA A 84 32.78 30.51 7.16
CA ALA A 84 33.51 31.32 8.12
C ALA A 84 34.77 31.91 7.45
N ARG A 85 34.71 33.18 7.05
CA ARG A 85 35.89 33.91 6.56
C ARG A 85 36.69 34.45 7.74
N ARG A 86 38.00 34.17 7.76
CA ARG A 86 38.91 34.71 8.78
C ARG A 86 39.21 36.17 8.47
N THR A 87 38.78 37.08 9.34
CA THR A 87 39.14 38.51 9.27
C THR A 87 40.18 38.84 10.35
N PRO A 88 40.96 39.93 10.21
CA PRO A 88 41.97 40.31 11.20
C PRO A 88 41.40 40.61 12.61
N ARG A 89 40.08 40.79 12.73
CA ARG A 89 39.37 41.02 13.99
C ARG A 89 38.67 39.78 14.56
N GLY A 90 38.78 38.63 13.89
CA GLY A 90 38.17 37.37 14.30
C GLY A 90 37.51 36.60 13.16
N TRP A 91 36.66 35.64 13.51
CA TRP A 91 35.84 34.92 12.54
C TRP A 91 34.50 35.64 12.36
N THR A 92 34.13 35.96 11.13
CA THR A 92 32.80 36.45 10.78
C THR A 92 32.07 35.36 10.00
N VAL A 93 30.81 35.11 10.36
CA VAL A 93 29.98 34.03 9.81
C VAL A 93 28.85 34.68 9.00
N GLU A 94 28.80 34.40 7.69
CA GLU A 94 27.74 34.79 6.76
C GLU A 94 27.08 33.56 6.13
#